data_AF-D8PUI5-F1
#
_entry.id   AF-D8PUI5-F1
#
_cell.length_a   1.000
_cell.length_b   1.000
_cell.length_c   1.000
_cell.angle_alpha   90.00
_cell.angle_beta   90.00
_cell.angle_gamma   90.00
#
_symmetry.space_group_name_H-M   'P 1'
#
loop_
_entity.id
_entity.type
_entity.pdbx_description
1 polymer ?
#
loop_
_entity_poly.entity_id
_entity_poly.type
_entity_poly.pdbx_seq_one_letter_code
_entity_poly.pdbx_strand_id
1 'polypeptide(L)'
;LSNIEAQWEKMPEEDKVAVHAQLAELQKRDWKTLSVDEQKAAYYVAFGPHGPRKPVFAPGDTLKIFLASSAAVGAGVLIFLGVRSMAPEAPKTMTKEWQEAETERAKELKINPITGIASEGYTGKGFV
;
A
#
# COMPACT_ATOMS: atom_id res chain seq x y z
N LEU A 1 -7.98 -31.67 20.47
CA LEU A 1 -8.88 -30.48 20.54
C LEU A 1 -8.19 -29.29 21.20
N SER A 2 -7.33 -29.50 22.20
CA SER A 2 -6.42 -28.45 22.67
C SER A 2 -5.57 -27.92 21.50
N ASN A 3 -5.43 -26.60 21.41
CA ASN A 3 -4.62 -25.90 20.40
C ASN A 3 -5.00 -26.15 18.92
N ILE A 4 -6.29 -26.39 18.64
CA ILE A 4 -6.77 -26.63 17.27
C ILE A 4 -6.41 -25.47 16.32
N GLU A 5 -6.40 -24.24 16.84
CA GLU A 5 -6.18 -23.02 16.05
C GLU A 5 -4.80 -22.99 15.38
N ALA A 6 -3.78 -23.54 16.03
CA ALA A 6 -2.41 -23.57 15.52
C ALA A 6 -2.17 -24.76 14.56
N GLN A 7 -2.98 -25.81 14.66
CA GLN A 7 -2.79 -27.06 13.94
C GLN A 7 -3.72 -27.21 12.73
N TRP A 8 -4.87 -26.52 12.73
CA TRP A 8 -5.93 -26.67 11.72
C TRP A 8 -5.44 -26.57 10.28
N GLU A 9 -4.68 -25.52 9.96
CA GLU A 9 -4.15 -25.32 8.60
C GLU A 9 -3.14 -26.40 8.17
N LYS A 10 -2.46 -27.06 9.13
CA LYS A 10 -1.42 -28.06 8.87
C LYS A 10 -1.96 -29.50 8.92
N MET A 11 -3.17 -29.70 9.41
CA MET A 11 -3.76 -31.04 9.51
C MET A 11 -4.14 -31.58 8.14
N PRO A 12 -3.93 -32.89 7.90
CA PRO A 12 -4.52 -33.61 6.78
C PRO A 12 -6.05 -33.46 6.74
N GLU A 13 -6.62 -33.53 5.55
CA GLU A 13 -8.07 -33.36 5.39
C GLU A 13 -8.88 -34.45 6.10
N GLU A 14 -8.36 -35.69 6.11
CA GLU A 14 -8.95 -36.81 6.84
C GLU A 14 -9.06 -36.53 8.35
N ASP A 15 -8.01 -35.94 8.94
CA ASP A 15 -7.99 -35.57 10.35
C ASP A 15 -8.98 -34.44 10.65
N LYS A 16 -9.13 -33.47 9.74
CA LYS A 16 -10.15 -32.41 9.89
C LYS A 16 -11.56 -32.98 9.87
N VAL A 17 -11.84 -33.95 8.99
CA VAL A 17 -13.13 -34.66 8.95
C VAL A 17 -13.38 -35.41 10.26
N ALA A 18 -12.38 -36.10 10.79
CA ALA A 18 -12.48 -36.79 12.08
C ALA A 18 -12.76 -35.81 13.23
N VAL A 19 -12.08 -34.66 13.27
CA VAL A 19 -12.33 -33.60 14.25
C VAL A 19 -13.75 -33.03 14.12
N HIS A 20 -14.23 -32.81 12.90
CA HIS A 20 -15.61 -32.37 12.66
C HIS A 20 -16.63 -33.37 13.22
N ALA A 21 -16.44 -34.66 12.94
CA ALA A 21 -17.32 -35.71 13.46
C ALA A 21 -17.29 -35.79 14.99
N GLN A 22 -16.10 -35.69 15.59
CA GLN A 22 -15.93 -35.69 17.05
C GLN A 22 -16.64 -34.49 17.71
N LEU A 23 -16.45 -33.29 17.17
CA LEU A 23 -17.09 -32.06 17.69
C LEU A 23 -18.61 -32.13 17.55
N ALA A 24 -19.12 -32.68 16.43
CA ALA A 24 -20.56 -32.87 16.24
C ALA A 24 -21.16 -33.81 17.30
N GLU A 25 -20.44 -34.85 17.71
CA GLU A 25 -20.91 -35.75 18.77
C GLU A 25 -20.86 -35.09 20.16
N LEU A 26 -19.83 -34.30 20.45
CA LEU A 26 -19.73 -33.54 21.70
C LEU A 26 -20.85 -32.50 21.83
N GLN A 27 -21.21 -31.83 20.74
CA GLN A 27 -22.25 -30.80 20.71
C GLN A 27 -23.68 -31.34 20.96
N LYS A 28 -23.90 -32.66 20.86
CA LYS A 28 -25.18 -33.29 21.22
C LYS A 28 -25.40 -33.41 22.73
N ARG A 29 -24.35 -33.27 23.54
CA ARG A 29 -24.40 -33.38 25.01
C ARG A 29 -24.77 -32.04 25.64
N ASP A 30 -24.93 -32.00 26.97
CA ASP A 30 -25.15 -30.74 27.70
C ASP A 30 -23.92 -29.82 27.57
N TRP A 31 -24.12 -28.63 27.03
CA TRP A 31 -23.04 -27.67 26.76
C TRP A 31 -22.35 -27.15 28.01
N LYS A 32 -22.99 -27.24 29.19
CA LYS A 32 -22.35 -26.91 30.47
C LYS A 32 -21.24 -27.88 30.85
N THR A 33 -21.22 -29.06 30.22
CA THR A 33 -20.20 -30.10 30.49
C THR A 33 -19.02 -30.04 29.52
N LEU A 34 -19.09 -29.22 28.48
CA LEU A 34 -17.98 -29.03 27.54
C LEU A 34 -16.85 -28.26 28.20
N SER A 35 -15.62 -28.76 28.02
CA SER A 35 -14.42 -28.05 28.41
C SER A 35 -14.23 -26.77 27.59
N VAL A 36 -13.50 -25.80 28.13
CA VAL A 36 -13.21 -24.53 27.43
C VAL A 36 -12.48 -24.78 26.10
N ASP A 37 -11.61 -25.79 26.05
CA ASP A 37 -10.88 -26.15 24.82
C ASP A 37 -11.81 -26.72 23.75
N GLU A 38 -12.80 -27.54 24.13
CA GLU A 38 -13.81 -28.05 23.20
C GLU A 38 -14.70 -26.93 22.66
N GLN A 39 -15.08 -25.97 23.51
CA GLN A 39 -15.85 -24.79 23.10
C GLN A 39 -15.06 -23.92 22.12
N LYS A 40 -13.78 -23.63 22.42
CA LYS A 40 -12.89 -22.89 21.52
C LYS A 40 -12.70 -23.64 20.20
N ALA A 41 -12.50 -24.96 20.27
CA ALA A 41 -12.32 -25.76 19.07
C ALA A 41 -13.57 -25.77 18.19
N ALA A 42 -14.76 -25.94 18.77
CA ALA A 42 -16.02 -25.82 18.07
C ALA A 42 -16.18 -24.46 17.38
N TYR A 43 -15.87 -23.37 18.10
CA TYR A 43 -15.95 -22.02 17.55
C TYR A 43 -14.96 -21.80 16.40
N TYR A 44 -13.69 -22.20 16.57
CA TYR A 44 -12.66 -22.04 15.55
C TYR A 44 -12.97 -22.88 14.31
N VAL A 45 -13.40 -24.13 14.46
CA VAL A 45 -13.76 -24.99 13.32
C VAL A 45 -14.95 -24.43 12.54
N ALA A 46 -15.96 -23.89 13.22
CA ALA A 46 -17.13 -23.32 12.55
C ALA A 46 -16.89 -21.92 11.94
N PHE A 47 -16.09 -21.08 12.60
CA PHE A 47 -16.03 -19.64 12.30
C PHE A 47 -14.64 -19.06 12.14
N GLY A 48 -13.59 -19.86 12.30
CA GLY A 48 -12.20 -19.43 12.21
C GLY A 48 -11.80 -18.94 10.82
N PRO A 49 -10.64 -18.26 10.72
CA PRO A 49 -10.11 -17.65 9.49
C PRO A 49 -9.45 -18.69 8.56
N HIS A 50 -10.18 -19.75 8.22
CA HIS A 50 -9.73 -20.84 7.36
C HIS A 50 -10.73 -21.11 6.22
N GLY A 51 -10.33 -21.94 5.26
CA GLY A 51 -11.19 -22.30 4.12
C GLY A 51 -11.71 -21.06 3.38
N PRO A 52 -13.04 -20.91 3.20
CA PRO A 52 -13.63 -19.72 2.56
C PRO A 52 -13.40 -18.39 3.28
N ARG A 53 -13.03 -18.43 4.58
CA ARG A 53 -12.81 -17.24 5.42
C ARG A 53 -11.33 -16.92 5.59
N LYS A 54 -10.46 -17.57 4.83
CA LYS A 54 -9.03 -17.29 4.87
C LYS A 54 -8.78 -15.81 4.50
N PRO A 55 -8.04 -15.05 5.32
CA PRO A 55 -7.72 -13.66 5.02
C PRO A 55 -7.00 -13.54 3.67
N VAL A 56 -7.37 -12.52 2.89
CA VAL A 56 -6.72 -12.24 1.60
C VAL A 56 -5.25 -11.86 1.78
N PHE A 57 -4.93 -11.20 2.90
CA PHE A 57 -3.58 -10.80 3.26
C PHE A 57 -3.09 -11.61 4.45
N ALA A 58 -1.95 -12.27 4.30
CA ALA A 58 -1.26 -12.92 5.40
C ALA A 58 -0.46 -11.89 6.22
N PRO A 59 -0.12 -12.23 7.49
CA PRO A 59 0.79 -11.41 8.28
C PRO A 59 2.09 -11.13 7.52
N GLY A 60 2.45 -9.85 7.39
CA GLY A 60 3.66 -9.40 6.69
C GLY A 60 3.47 -9.07 5.21
N ASP A 61 2.33 -9.40 4.60
CA ASP A 61 2.10 -9.08 3.18
C ASP A 61 2.05 -7.58 2.91
N THR A 62 1.52 -6.77 3.84
CA THR A 62 1.53 -5.30 3.72
C THR A 62 2.94 -4.75 3.52
N LEU A 63 3.92 -5.25 4.29
CA LEU A 63 5.31 -4.80 4.17
C LEU A 63 5.92 -5.27 2.85
N LYS A 64 5.66 -6.52 2.44
CA LYS A 64 6.14 -7.04 1.14
C LYS A 64 5.59 -6.20 -0.02
N ILE A 65 4.29 -5.91 -0.02
CA ILE A 65 3.63 -5.11 -1.06
C ILE A 65 4.22 -3.70 -1.10
N PHE A 66 4.38 -3.07 0.06
CA PHE A 66 4.97 -1.73 0.16
C PHE A 66 6.40 -1.69 -0.39
N LEU A 67 7.24 -2.65 0.01
CA LEU A 67 8.63 -2.72 -0.45
C LEU A 67 8.72 -3.02 -1.94
N ALA A 68 7.92 -3.96 -2.45
CA ALA A 68 7.88 -4.29 -3.87
C ALA A 68 7.43 -3.11 -4.74
N SER A 69 6.37 -2.41 -4.31
CA SER A 69 5.86 -1.23 -5.02
C SER A 69 6.88 -0.09 -4.99
N SER A 70 7.50 0.16 -3.84
CA SER A 70 8.53 1.18 -3.69
C SER A 70 9.77 0.87 -4.53
N ALA A 71 10.18 -0.40 -4.58
CA ALA A 71 11.29 -0.85 -5.41
C ALA A 71 10.99 -0.65 -6.91
N ALA A 72 9.77 -0.94 -7.36
CA ALA A 72 9.36 -0.71 -8.75
C ALA A 72 9.39 0.79 -9.12
N VAL A 73 8.88 1.65 -8.25
CA VAL A 73 8.97 3.12 -8.44
C VAL A 73 10.42 3.57 -8.45
N GLY A 74 11.24 3.11 -7.51
CA GLY A 74 12.66 3.40 -7.43
C GLY A 74 13.43 2.98 -8.69
N ALA A 75 13.16 1.78 -9.21
CA ALA A 75 13.71 1.32 -10.47
C ALA A 75 13.31 2.22 -11.64
N GLY A 76 12.05 2.65 -11.70
CA GLY A 76 11.58 3.61 -12.70
C GLY A 76 12.34 4.94 -12.64
N VAL A 77 12.55 5.49 -11.44
CA VAL A 77 13.33 6.73 -11.24
C VAL A 77 14.78 6.54 -11.67
N LEU A 78 15.42 5.41 -11.33
CA LEU A 78 16.80 5.13 -11.72
C LEU A 78 16.95 5.01 -13.24
N ILE A 79 16.02 4.33 -13.90
CA ILE A 79 16.01 4.22 -15.37
C ILE A 79 15.84 5.62 -15.99
N PHE A 80 14.90 6.42 -15.48
CA PHE A 80 14.67 7.78 -15.96
C PHE A 80 15.93 8.65 -15.81
N LEU A 81 16.58 8.64 -14.64
CA LEU A 81 17.81 9.39 -14.41
C LEU A 81 18.97 8.89 -15.28
N GLY A 82 19.07 7.57 -15.48
CA GLY A 82 20.05 6.96 -16.38
C GLY A 82 19.90 7.52 -17.80
N VAL A 83 18.69 7.46 -18.37
CA VAL A 83 18.42 7.99 -19.71
C VAL A 83 18.59 9.52 -19.75
N ARG A 84 18.11 10.24 -18.73
CA ARG A 84 18.17 11.70 -18.66
C ARG A 84 19.59 12.24 -18.57
N SER A 85 20.51 11.50 -17.95
CA SER A 85 21.92 11.87 -17.86
C SER A 85 22.65 11.84 -19.20
N MET A 86 22.12 11.12 -20.19
CA MET A 86 22.64 11.05 -21.55
C MET A 86 22.07 12.13 -22.48
N ALA A 87 21.15 12.97 -22.00
CA ALA A 87 20.53 14.01 -22.81
C ALA A 87 21.48 15.22 -23.01
N PRO A 88 21.34 15.97 -24.12
CA PRO A 88 22.14 17.16 -24.37
C PRO A 88 21.91 18.26 -23.31
N GLU A 89 22.80 19.24 -23.30
CA GLU A 89 22.71 20.41 -22.42
C GLU A 89 21.38 21.14 -22.59
N ALA A 90 20.91 21.76 -21.51
CA ALA A 90 19.70 22.57 -21.54
C ALA A 90 19.89 23.77 -22.49
N PRO A 91 18.80 24.26 -23.12
CA PRO A 91 18.91 25.45 -23.98
C PRO A 91 19.37 26.65 -23.16
N LYS A 92 20.07 27.59 -23.82
CA LYS A 92 20.64 28.79 -23.18
C LYS A 92 19.59 29.68 -22.50
N THR A 93 18.31 29.51 -22.83
CA THR A 93 17.19 30.25 -22.24
C THR A 93 16.72 29.70 -20.89
N MET A 94 17.24 28.55 -20.47
CA MET A 94 16.90 27.90 -19.19
C MET A 94 17.93 28.22 -18.10
N THR A 95 18.66 29.34 -18.23
CA THR A 95 19.48 29.87 -17.14
C THR A 95 18.69 30.92 -16.36
N LYS A 96 19.08 31.09 -15.10
CA LYS A 96 18.42 32.04 -14.21
C LYS A 96 18.53 33.47 -14.74
N GLU A 97 19.68 33.86 -15.27
CA GLU A 97 19.91 35.22 -15.80
C GLU A 97 19.00 35.51 -16.99
N TRP A 98 18.78 34.53 -17.87
CA TRP A 98 17.90 34.68 -19.02
C TRP A 98 16.43 34.84 -18.57
N GLN A 99 15.99 34.01 -17.63
CA GLN A 99 14.64 34.04 -17.07
C GLN A 99 14.35 35.33 -16.27
N GLU A 100 15.35 35.86 -15.57
CA GLU A 100 15.26 37.16 -14.90
C GLU A 100 15.16 38.31 -15.93
N ALA A 101 15.98 38.28 -16.99
CA ALA A 101 15.88 39.26 -18.07
C ALA A 101 14.54 39.20 -18.81
N GLU A 102 13.99 38.00 -19.03
CA GLU A 102 12.65 37.79 -19.59
C GLU A 102 11.56 38.36 -18.66
N THR A 103 11.75 38.21 -17.34
CA THR A 103 10.86 38.80 -16.32
C THR A 103 10.85 40.32 -16.38
N GLU A 104 12.02 40.95 -16.46
CA GLU A 104 12.10 42.41 -16.56
C GLU A 104 11.48 42.91 -17.87
N ARG A 105 11.79 42.26 -18.99
CA ARG A 105 11.16 42.59 -20.28
C ARG A 105 9.65 42.44 -20.25
N ALA A 106 9.12 41.43 -19.56
CA ALA A 106 7.69 41.23 -19.43
C ALA A 106 7.01 42.32 -18.59
N LYS A 107 7.67 42.84 -17.56
CA LYS A 107 7.21 44.01 -16.79
C LYS A 107 7.23 45.27 -17.65
N GLU A 108 8.31 45.50 -18.41
CA GLU A 108 8.41 46.62 -19.35
C GLU A 108 7.27 46.62 -20.38
N LEU A 109 6.96 45.44 -20.92
CA LEU A 109 5.88 45.24 -21.88
C LEU A 109 4.48 45.13 -21.24
N LYS A 110 4.37 45.25 -19.91
CA LYS A 110 3.12 45.13 -19.14
C LYS A 110 2.36 43.83 -19.43
N ILE A 111 3.08 42.71 -19.54
CA ILE A 111 2.47 41.40 -19.77
C ILE A 111 1.67 40.99 -18.53
N ASN A 112 0.41 40.58 -18.74
CA ASN A 112 -0.52 40.16 -17.69
C ASN A 112 -0.66 41.18 -16.53
N PRO A 113 -1.13 42.41 -16.80
CA PRO A 113 -1.11 43.51 -15.83
C PRO A 113 -2.21 43.44 -14.76
N ILE A 114 -3.17 42.50 -14.86
CA ILE A 114 -4.27 42.37 -13.89
C ILE A 114 -3.95 41.33 -12.82
N THR A 115 -3.36 40.20 -13.20
CA THR A 115 -3.16 39.05 -12.31
C THR A 115 -1.75 38.45 -12.36
N GLY A 116 -0.88 38.99 -13.21
CA GLY A 116 0.41 38.37 -13.54
C GLY A 116 1.60 39.27 -13.26
N ILE A 117 2.69 39.01 -13.96
CA ILE A 117 4.02 39.55 -13.63
C ILE A 117 4.10 41.08 -13.62
N ALA A 118 3.22 41.77 -14.34
CA ALA A 118 3.13 43.23 -14.37
C ALA A 118 1.98 43.80 -13.52
N SER A 119 1.27 42.99 -12.72
CA SER A 119 0.19 43.48 -11.88
C SER A 119 0.70 44.17 -10.63
N GLU A 120 -0.07 45.13 -10.13
CA GLU A 120 0.23 45.81 -8.87
C GLU A 120 0.23 44.80 -7.71
N GLY A 121 1.31 44.80 -6.93
CA GLY A 121 1.47 43.88 -5.80
C GLY A 121 1.85 42.44 -6.15
N TYR A 122 2.35 42.16 -7.36
CA TYR A 122 2.83 40.80 -7.71
C TYR A 122 4.00 40.34 -6.81
N THR A 123 3.85 39.16 -6.19
CA THR A 123 4.84 38.55 -5.26
C THR A 123 5.41 37.21 -5.76
N GLY A 124 5.07 36.79 -6.98
CA GLY A 124 5.58 35.55 -7.56
C GLY A 124 7.03 35.66 -8.05
N LYS A 125 7.63 34.52 -8.41
CA LYS A 125 9.03 34.44 -8.84
C LYS A 125 9.30 34.89 -10.29
N GLY A 126 8.25 35.17 -11.07
CA GLY A 126 8.37 35.50 -12.49
C GLY A 126 8.64 34.24 -13.33
N PHE A 127 9.51 34.34 -14.34
CA PHE A 127 9.89 33.21 -15.19
C PHE A 127 10.99 32.30 -14.58
N VAL A 128 11.33 32.50 -13.29
CA VAL A 128 12.43 31.86 -12.54
C VAL A 128 11.91 30.86 -11.49
#